data_AF-A0A1H6KM74-F1
#
_entry.id   AF-A0A1H6KM74-F1
#
_cell.length_a   1.000
_cell.length_b   1.000
_cell.length_c   1.000
_cell.angle_alpha   90.00
_cell.angle_beta   90.00
_cell.angle_gamma   90.00
#
_symmetry.space_group_name_H-M   'P 1'
#
loop_
_entity.id
_entity.type
_entity.pdbx_description
1 polymer ?
#
loop_
_entity_poly.entity_id
_entity_poly.type
_entity_poly.pdbx_seq_one_letter_code
_entity_poly.pdbx_strand_id
1 'polypeptide(L)'
;MKICVLNCSPKKDLSITLQTILYLKKWYQEKLNEDEFEIIPAFSGTVTENIEEAVKKSELIIMSGAVFHFDVHSSMGELLDVLSDNYHDMIKDKPVTFLSTSGMLGDTMAHNRFELWAKRNGLKYINSLSLESMEILSPTGREELFCWFKYTKAMAEYYKSRTMPKAKIKGRVVLMDTCEKEITKITSAIKAAKQRFEASGFETEVITLREKDIRHCTGCQCCFSNRTCVFNDDWEKTFEKLYLNTDMIVFFGELHYATLGNCYKTFLERHACLGRSGIEDEVIKSYFFILDDKYDREDISAFKINCETFDGLNCSYLSDVCEIDDNEKMQELYDKMTIAYNSDIMPQNGFLKNGIRTGFAKVAASVKNRCPGDYSYFKNLGCYDTIQASPHIQWLDNAEDAKKDREARLIPFKMTLSHLEDLPAITERRKFKSLSVIERQRAAARGTEIYNH
;
A
#
# COMPACT_ATOMS: atom_id res chain seq x y z
N MET A 1 6.33 -6.96 22.81
CA MET A 1 7.52 -7.25 21.96
C MET A 1 8.58 -6.18 22.18
N LYS A 2 9.88 -6.52 22.11
CA LYS A 2 10.97 -5.53 22.13
C LYS A 2 11.24 -5.00 20.72
N ILE A 3 11.13 -3.69 20.55
CA ILE A 3 11.17 -3.03 19.25
C ILE A 3 12.31 -2.02 19.24
N CYS A 4 13.29 -2.24 18.36
CA CYS A 4 14.33 -1.26 18.10
C CYS A 4 13.87 -0.35 16.96
N VAL A 5 13.81 0.95 17.21
CA VAL A 5 13.56 1.95 16.16
C VAL A 5 14.85 2.69 15.86
N LEU A 6 15.36 2.52 14.66
CA LEU A 6 16.53 3.26 14.16
C LEU A 6 16.03 4.53 13.46
N ASN A 7 16.14 5.66 14.15
CA ASN A 7 15.67 6.95 13.65
C ASN A 7 16.75 7.61 12.77
N CYS A 8 16.63 7.42 11.46
CA CYS A 8 17.46 8.00 10.41
C CYS A 8 16.95 9.36 9.93
N SER A 9 16.18 10.10 10.73
CA SER A 9 15.74 11.44 10.35
C SER A 9 16.77 12.51 10.72
N PRO A 10 17.19 13.40 9.80
CA PRO A 10 18.04 14.56 10.12
C PRO A 10 17.36 15.54 11.07
N LYS A 11 16.02 15.49 11.13
CA LYS A 11 15.21 16.50 11.82
C LYS A 11 15.08 16.23 13.33
N LYS A 12 15.60 15.10 13.84
CA LYS A 12 15.49 14.71 15.26
C LYS A 12 14.03 14.87 15.75
N ASP A 13 13.82 15.61 16.84
CA ASP A 13 12.51 15.88 17.43
C ASP A 13 11.56 16.71 16.55
N LEU A 14 12.05 17.25 15.42
CA LEU A 14 11.26 17.95 14.40
C LEU A 14 10.81 17.04 13.24
N SER A 15 11.06 15.74 13.37
CA SER A 15 10.68 14.75 12.37
C SER A 15 9.22 14.31 12.57
N ILE A 16 8.36 14.53 11.57
CA ILE A 16 6.98 14.01 11.59
C ILE A 16 7.01 12.48 11.68
N THR A 17 7.88 11.79 10.93
CA THR A 17 8.10 10.34 11.06
C THR A 17 8.40 9.92 12.50
N LEU A 18 9.24 10.69 13.22
CA LEU A 18 9.54 10.37 14.62
C LEU A 18 8.31 10.61 15.51
N GLN A 19 7.54 11.67 15.28
CA GLN A 19 6.29 11.90 16.01
C GLN A 19 5.30 10.75 15.78
N THR A 20 5.24 10.17 14.58
CA THR A 20 4.46 8.97 14.27
C THR A 20 4.91 7.76 15.09
N ILE A 21 6.23 7.52 15.23
CA ILE A 21 6.78 6.47 16.11
C ILE A 21 6.46 6.75 17.58
N LEU A 22 6.65 7.99 18.05
CA LEU A 22 6.35 8.37 19.43
C LEU A 22 4.86 8.20 19.75
N TYR A 23 3.98 8.41 18.77
CA TYR A 23 2.57 8.12 18.91
C TYR A 23 2.29 6.61 19.07
N LEU A 24 2.97 5.74 18.31
CA LEU A 24 2.91 4.29 18.55
C LEU A 24 3.44 3.91 19.94
N LYS A 25 4.58 4.48 20.36
CA LYS A 25 5.14 4.24 21.70
C LYS A 25 4.17 4.64 22.81
N LYS A 26 3.60 5.86 22.74
CA LYS A 26 2.59 6.33 23.70
C LYS A 26 1.48 5.29 23.88
N TRP A 27 0.97 4.74 22.79
CA TRP A 27 -0.13 3.79 22.86
C TRP A 27 0.28 2.38 23.26
N TYR A 28 1.19 1.76 22.53
CA TYR A 28 1.51 0.35 22.73
C TYR A 28 2.40 0.09 23.95
N GLN A 29 3.24 1.04 24.34
CA GLN A 29 4.07 0.91 25.54
C GLN A 29 3.41 1.54 26.76
N GLU A 30 3.00 2.82 26.68
CA GLU A 30 2.61 3.56 27.89
C GLU A 30 1.15 3.33 28.28
N LYS A 31 0.23 3.24 27.31
CA LYS A 31 -1.21 3.08 27.58
C LYS A 31 -1.66 1.62 27.64
N LEU A 32 -1.19 0.79 26.70
CA LEU A 32 -1.60 -0.62 26.58
C LEU A 32 -0.63 -1.58 27.30
N ASN A 33 0.61 -1.15 27.56
CA ASN A 33 1.66 -1.98 28.18
C ASN A 33 1.88 -3.33 27.44
N GLU A 34 1.86 -3.30 26.11
CA GLU A 34 2.03 -4.47 25.24
C GLU A 34 3.45 -4.61 24.68
N ASP A 35 4.15 -3.49 24.47
CA ASP A 35 5.43 -3.44 23.75
C ASP A 35 6.44 -2.51 24.42
N GLU A 36 7.73 -2.72 24.11
CA GLU A 36 8.85 -1.93 24.60
C GLU A 36 9.59 -1.33 23.40
N PHE A 37 9.59 -0.01 23.28
CA PHE A 37 10.25 0.74 22.22
C PHE A 37 11.56 1.34 22.69
N GLU A 38 12.64 0.94 22.03
CA GLU A 38 13.96 1.53 22.15
C GLU A 38 14.27 2.34 20.88
N ILE A 39 14.16 3.67 20.96
CA ILE A 39 14.31 4.58 19.82
C ILE A 39 15.72 5.16 19.84
N ILE A 40 16.54 4.78 18.87
CA ILE A 40 17.96 5.16 18.77
C ILE A 40 18.18 6.11 17.59
N PRO A 41 18.83 7.28 17.78
CA PRO A 41 19.28 8.10 16.67
C PRO A 41 20.28 7.34 15.79
N ALA A 42 19.99 7.26 14.49
CA ALA A 42 20.78 6.47 13.53
C ALA A 42 21.15 7.28 12.26
N PHE A 43 21.07 8.61 12.33
CA PHE A 43 21.41 9.53 11.23
C PHE A 43 22.92 9.72 11.02
N SER A 44 23.78 9.01 11.76
CA SER A 44 25.23 9.06 11.51
C SER A 44 25.66 8.22 10.30
N GLY A 45 24.80 7.32 9.81
CA GLY A 45 25.18 6.33 8.80
C GLY A 45 26.06 5.20 9.33
N THR A 46 26.29 5.14 10.64
CA THR A 46 27.20 4.19 11.29
C THR A 46 26.49 3.37 12.36
N VAL A 47 27.04 2.19 12.67
CA VAL A 47 26.60 1.37 13.80
C VAL A 47 27.39 1.77 15.04
N THR A 48 26.68 2.33 16.03
CA THR A 48 27.25 2.68 17.34
C THR A 48 27.00 1.55 18.35
N GLU A 49 27.69 1.57 19.50
CA GLU A 49 27.46 0.61 20.59
C GLU A 49 25.98 0.54 21.00
N ASN A 50 25.30 1.69 21.10
CA ASN A 50 23.88 1.76 21.41
C ASN A 50 23.01 1.09 20.33
N ILE A 51 23.36 1.25 19.04
CA ILE A 51 22.65 0.59 17.94
C ILE A 51 22.86 -0.92 18.05
N GLU A 52 24.09 -1.38 18.28
CA GLU A 52 24.35 -2.81 18.44
C GLU A 52 23.57 -3.42 19.61
N GLU A 53 23.59 -2.76 20.77
CA GLU A 53 22.91 -3.25 21.96
C GLU A 53 21.39 -3.31 21.76
N ALA A 54 20.80 -2.25 21.22
CA ALA A 54 19.37 -2.18 20.95
C ALA A 54 18.95 -3.21 19.89
N VAL A 55 19.74 -3.36 18.82
CA VAL A 55 19.45 -4.36 17.79
C VAL A 55 19.57 -5.77 18.37
N LYS A 56 20.62 -6.11 19.14
CA LYS A 56 20.77 -7.45 19.72
C LYS A 56 19.56 -7.86 20.58
N LYS A 57 19.03 -6.93 21.39
CA LYS A 57 17.88 -7.17 22.29
C LYS A 57 16.53 -7.19 21.60
N SER A 58 16.42 -6.66 20.38
CA SER A 58 15.13 -6.49 19.72
C SER A 58 14.58 -7.76 19.06
N GLU A 59 13.27 -7.80 18.94
CA GLU A 59 12.52 -8.83 18.21
C GLU A 59 12.00 -8.30 16.86
N LEU A 60 12.03 -6.98 16.67
CA LEU A 60 11.63 -6.26 15.47
C LEU A 60 12.50 -5.01 15.33
N ILE A 61 12.98 -4.74 14.11
CA ILE A 61 13.69 -3.51 13.76
C ILE A 61 12.79 -2.66 12.86
N ILE A 62 12.53 -1.43 13.28
CA ILE A 62 11.84 -0.42 12.47
C ILE A 62 12.84 0.65 12.09
N MET A 63 13.15 0.78 10.80
CA MET A 63 13.81 1.97 10.29
C MET A 63 12.78 3.10 10.24
N SER A 64 13.13 4.27 10.75
CA SER A 64 12.29 5.47 10.68
C SER A 64 13.09 6.59 10.03
N GLY A 65 12.68 7.05 8.87
CA GLY A 65 13.48 7.97 8.07
C GLY A 65 12.67 8.98 7.28
N ALA A 66 13.35 10.03 6.86
CA ALA A 66 12.86 10.91 5.83
C ALA A 66 13.29 10.39 4.46
N VAL A 67 12.46 10.66 3.47
CA VAL A 67 12.65 10.32 2.06
C VAL A 67 13.01 11.59 1.31
N PHE A 68 13.96 11.49 0.38
CA PHE A 68 14.49 12.63 -0.38
C PHE A 68 14.76 12.17 -1.81
N HIS A 69 14.26 12.94 -2.79
CA HIS A 69 14.44 12.63 -4.22
C HIS A 69 14.02 11.19 -4.58
N PHE A 70 12.88 10.75 -4.05
CA PHE A 70 12.35 9.41 -4.30
C PHE A 70 13.18 8.25 -3.73
N ASP A 71 14.12 8.54 -2.83
CA ASP A 71 14.99 7.55 -2.21
C ASP A 71 15.11 7.75 -0.69
N VAL A 72 15.68 6.77 0.00
CA VAL A 72 16.10 6.92 1.40
C VAL A 72 17.18 8.00 1.49
N HIS A 73 17.23 8.72 2.60
CA HIS A 73 18.31 9.70 2.82
C HIS A 73 19.69 9.02 2.75
N SER A 74 20.72 9.70 2.22
CA SER A 74 22.07 9.13 2.02
C SER A 74 22.65 8.47 3.28
N SER A 75 22.55 9.15 4.44
CA SER A 75 22.94 8.56 5.73
C SER A 75 22.20 7.25 6.06
N MET A 76 20.92 7.12 5.72
CA MET A 76 20.23 5.84 5.88
C MET A 76 20.84 4.81 4.92
N GLY A 77 21.11 5.18 3.68
CA GLY A 77 21.82 4.33 2.72
C GLY A 77 23.15 3.80 3.26
N GLU A 78 24.00 4.68 3.80
CA GLU A 78 25.26 4.30 4.45
C GLU A 78 25.04 3.32 5.60
N LEU A 79 24.03 3.56 6.45
CA LEU A 79 23.70 2.64 7.54
C LEU A 79 23.26 1.27 7.03
N LEU A 80 22.45 1.21 5.96
CA LEU A 80 22.01 -0.04 5.35
C LEU A 80 23.21 -0.83 4.84
N ASP A 81 24.15 -0.17 4.17
CA ASP A 81 25.36 -0.80 3.63
C ASP A 81 26.25 -1.33 4.78
N VAL A 82 26.51 -0.53 5.82
CA VAL A 82 27.29 -0.96 7.00
C VAL A 82 26.63 -2.14 7.71
N LEU A 83 25.29 -2.12 7.85
CA LEU A 83 24.55 -3.20 8.48
C LEU A 83 24.64 -4.51 7.69
N SER A 84 24.59 -4.46 6.35
CA SER A 84 24.75 -5.67 5.52
C SER A 84 26.20 -6.15 5.43
N ASP A 85 27.16 -5.23 5.40
CA ASP A 85 28.56 -5.61 5.10
C ASP A 85 29.32 -6.03 6.35
N ASN A 86 29.03 -5.40 7.50
CA ASN A 86 29.79 -5.59 8.73
C ASN A 86 28.98 -6.19 9.87
N TYR A 87 27.66 -6.09 9.84
CA TYR A 87 26.78 -6.50 10.95
C TYR A 87 25.64 -7.44 10.52
N HIS A 88 25.78 -8.13 9.38
CA HIS A 88 24.72 -8.99 8.82
C HIS A 88 24.21 -10.03 9.82
N ASP A 89 25.12 -10.70 10.52
CA ASP A 89 24.79 -11.72 11.51
C ASP A 89 23.90 -11.20 12.64
N MET A 90 23.98 -9.89 12.95
CA MET A 90 23.16 -9.26 13.97
C MET A 90 21.71 -9.04 13.52
N ILE A 91 21.47 -8.90 12.21
CA ILE A 91 20.16 -8.52 11.64
C ILE A 91 19.48 -9.63 10.83
N LYS A 92 20.21 -10.64 10.34
CA LYS A 92 19.70 -11.64 9.38
C LYS A 92 18.44 -12.37 9.83
N ASP A 93 18.33 -12.64 11.13
CA ASP A 93 17.20 -13.36 11.71
C ASP A 93 16.10 -12.46 12.25
N LYS A 94 16.28 -11.14 12.19
CA LYS A 94 15.35 -10.16 12.75
C LYS A 94 14.39 -9.65 11.66
N PRO A 95 13.08 -9.63 11.93
CA PRO A 95 12.13 -8.92 11.09
C PRO A 95 12.50 -7.44 10.97
N VAL A 96 12.48 -6.93 9.73
CA VAL A 96 12.81 -5.54 9.41
C VAL A 96 11.68 -4.88 8.64
N THR A 97 11.39 -3.63 8.96
CA THR A 97 10.42 -2.79 8.23
C THR A 97 10.87 -1.34 8.21
N PHE A 98 10.31 -0.54 7.29
CA PHE A 98 10.55 0.89 7.20
C PHE A 98 9.27 1.70 7.40
N LEU A 99 9.36 2.81 8.12
CA LEU A 99 8.33 3.83 8.25
C LEU A 99 8.88 5.16 7.77
N SER A 100 8.14 5.83 6.88
CA SER A 100 8.42 7.21 6.48
C SER A 100 7.16 8.06 6.46
N THR A 101 7.34 9.37 6.40
CA THR A 101 6.28 10.31 6.06
C THR A 101 6.68 11.16 4.87
N SER A 102 5.78 11.36 3.90
CA SER A 102 6.02 12.24 2.73
C SER A 102 4.72 12.93 2.27
N GLY A 103 4.84 13.96 1.42
CA GLY A 103 3.73 14.55 0.68
C GLY A 103 3.87 14.48 -0.85
N MET A 104 4.92 13.84 -1.41
CA MET A 104 5.23 13.85 -2.85
C MET A 104 5.18 12.47 -3.52
N LEU A 105 4.26 12.23 -4.47
CA LEU A 105 3.93 10.91 -5.08
C LEU A 105 5.09 9.94 -5.40
N GLY A 106 6.28 10.41 -5.80
CA GLY A 106 7.39 9.50 -6.12
C GLY A 106 8.11 8.94 -4.89
N ASP A 107 7.90 9.51 -3.70
CA ASP A 107 8.68 9.18 -2.51
C ASP A 107 8.42 7.78 -1.94
N THR A 108 7.35 7.09 -2.38
CA THR A 108 7.16 5.66 -2.09
C THR A 108 8.27 4.80 -2.69
N MET A 109 8.95 5.25 -3.75
CA MET A 109 10.07 4.52 -4.35
C MET A 109 11.26 4.32 -3.39
N ALA A 110 11.39 5.14 -2.35
CA ALA A 110 12.39 4.93 -1.30
C ALA A 110 12.20 3.59 -0.58
N HIS A 111 10.95 3.09 -0.51
CA HIS A 111 10.63 1.81 0.11
C HIS A 111 11.09 0.66 -0.77
N ASN A 112 11.14 0.84 -2.10
CA ASN A 112 11.69 -0.15 -3.02
C ASN A 112 13.19 -0.33 -2.78
N ARG A 113 13.95 0.74 -2.53
CA ARG A 113 15.37 0.58 -2.15
C ARG A 113 15.53 -0.22 -0.86
N PHE A 114 14.73 0.08 0.16
CA PHE A 114 14.79 -0.63 1.43
C PHE A 114 14.40 -2.11 1.29
N GLU A 115 13.33 -2.40 0.55
CA GLU A 115 12.89 -3.76 0.26
C GLU A 115 13.94 -4.55 -0.54
N LEU A 116 14.53 -3.93 -1.58
CA LEU A 116 15.60 -4.54 -2.37
C LEU A 116 16.82 -4.85 -1.51
N TRP A 117 17.23 -3.92 -0.64
CA TRP A 117 18.29 -4.16 0.33
C TRP A 117 17.97 -5.35 1.24
N ALA A 118 16.75 -5.42 1.80
CA ALA A 118 16.36 -6.51 2.67
C ALA A 118 16.35 -7.87 1.94
N LYS A 119 15.75 -7.92 0.74
CA LYS A 119 15.67 -9.14 -0.08
C LYS A 119 17.06 -9.62 -0.52
N ARG A 120 17.94 -8.73 -0.99
CA ARG A 120 19.30 -9.08 -1.43
C ARG A 120 20.16 -9.66 -0.30
N ASN A 121 19.87 -9.26 0.94
CA ASN A 121 20.58 -9.72 2.13
C ASN A 121 19.87 -10.87 2.86
N GLY A 122 18.81 -11.45 2.29
CA GLY A 122 18.08 -12.57 2.87
C GLY A 122 17.37 -12.24 4.20
N LEU A 123 17.02 -10.96 4.41
CA LEU A 123 16.37 -10.51 5.64
C LEU A 123 14.86 -10.81 5.63
N LYS A 124 14.27 -10.90 6.82
CA LYS A 124 12.83 -11.09 7.04
C LYS A 124 12.09 -9.76 6.84
N TYR A 125 11.85 -9.39 5.58
CA TYR A 125 11.20 -8.14 5.21
C TYR A 125 9.69 -8.14 5.47
N ILE A 126 9.22 -7.15 6.22
CA ILE A 126 7.80 -6.83 6.40
C ILE A 126 7.48 -5.59 5.57
N ASN A 127 6.31 -5.56 4.90
CA ASN A 127 5.92 -4.39 4.10
C ASN A 127 5.98 -3.10 4.93
N SER A 128 6.76 -2.16 4.41
CA SER A 128 6.98 -0.83 4.96
C SER A 128 5.73 0.05 4.86
N LEU A 129 5.64 1.14 5.62
CA LEU A 129 4.57 2.14 5.57
C LEU A 129 5.10 3.52 5.18
N SER A 130 4.56 4.11 4.11
CA SER A 130 4.75 5.52 3.80
C SER A 130 3.45 6.28 4.08
N LEU A 131 3.40 6.98 5.22
CA LEU A 131 2.21 7.75 5.61
C LEU A 131 2.28 9.16 5.01
N GLU A 132 1.15 9.70 4.56
CA GLU A 132 1.11 11.11 4.16
C GLU A 132 1.36 11.99 5.41
N SER A 133 2.19 13.01 5.26
CA SER A 133 2.74 13.77 6.39
C SER A 133 1.68 14.42 7.27
N MET A 134 0.58 14.91 6.69
CA MET A 134 -0.53 15.52 7.43
C MET A 134 -1.57 14.49 7.88
N GLU A 135 -1.72 13.36 7.18
CA GLU A 135 -2.75 12.35 7.48
C GLU A 135 -2.61 11.72 8.87
N ILE A 136 -1.43 11.75 9.51
CA ILE A 136 -1.30 11.33 10.91
C ILE A 136 -2.18 12.14 11.88
N LEU A 137 -2.60 13.36 11.49
CA LEU A 137 -3.53 14.20 12.24
C LEU A 137 -4.99 13.86 11.96
N SER A 138 -5.29 13.09 10.92
CA SER A 138 -6.64 12.60 10.64
C SER A 138 -6.92 11.28 11.38
N PRO A 139 -8.19 10.97 11.71
CA PRO A 139 -8.55 9.65 12.23
C PRO A 139 -8.14 8.51 11.29
N THR A 140 -8.25 8.71 9.98
CA THR A 140 -7.91 7.73 8.95
C THR A 140 -6.43 7.40 8.94
N GLY A 141 -5.53 8.39 8.96
CA GLY A 141 -4.08 8.11 8.95
C GLY A 141 -3.60 7.47 10.26
N ARG A 142 -4.25 7.78 11.39
CA ARG A 142 -4.00 7.05 12.65
C ARG A 142 -4.48 5.62 12.61
N GLU A 143 -5.65 5.36 12.03
CA GLU A 143 -6.13 3.99 11.82
C GLU A 143 -5.16 3.20 10.91
N GLU A 144 -4.71 3.81 9.82
CA GLU A 144 -3.76 3.20 8.87
C GLU A 144 -2.45 2.81 9.56
N LEU A 145 -1.88 3.73 10.35
CA LEU A 145 -0.69 3.46 11.17
C LEU A 145 -0.92 2.29 12.14
N PHE A 146 -2.06 2.26 12.82
CA PHE A 146 -2.37 1.19 13.78
C PHE A 146 -2.57 -0.16 13.11
N CYS A 147 -3.25 -0.20 11.97
CA CYS A 147 -3.45 -1.43 11.21
C CYS A 147 -2.12 -1.96 10.65
N TRP A 148 -1.26 -1.08 10.14
CA TRP A 148 0.10 -1.44 9.74
C TRP A 148 0.92 -1.99 10.92
N PHE A 149 0.88 -1.32 12.08
CA PHE A 149 1.67 -1.79 13.22
C PHE A 149 1.17 -3.13 13.79
N LYS A 150 -0.16 -3.36 13.82
CA LYS A 150 -0.75 -4.67 14.14
C LYS A 150 -0.25 -5.76 13.20
N TYR A 151 -0.20 -5.46 11.90
CA TYR A 151 0.34 -6.35 10.89
C TYR A 151 1.83 -6.63 11.10
N THR A 152 2.63 -5.60 11.37
CA THR A 152 4.07 -5.75 11.61
C THR A 152 4.33 -6.65 12.81
N LYS A 153 3.60 -6.46 13.92
CA LYS A 153 3.69 -7.34 15.09
C LYS A 153 3.33 -8.79 14.74
N ALA A 154 2.21 -8.99 14.06
CA ALA A 154 1.75 -10.33 13.67
C ALA A 154 2.71 -11.03 12.70
N MET A 155 3.32 -10.30 11.77
CA MET A 155 4.36 -10.82 10.88
C MET A 155 5.64 -11.19 11.64
N ALA A 156 6.08 -10.35 12.59
CA ALA A 156 7.25 -10.65 13.41
C ALA A 156 7.04 -11.92 14.26
N GLU A 157 5.84 -12.13 14.81
CA GLU A 157 5.48 -13.38 15.49
C GLU A 157 5.36 -14.59 14.55
N TYR A 158 4.84 -14.38 13.33
CA TYR A 158 4.83 -15.41 12.30
C TYR A 158 6.24 -15.86 11.93
N TYR A 159 7.20 -14.94 11.81
CA TYR A 159 8.59 -15.31 11.53
C TYR A 159 9.28 -16.12 12.63
N LYS A 160 8.77 -16.08 13.87
CA LYS A 160 9.26 -16.91 14.98
C LYS A 160 8.62 -18.31 14.96
N SER A 161 7.31 -18.35 14.75
CA SER A 161 6.50 -19.57 14.93
C SER A 161 6.31 -20.38 13.64
N ARG A 162 6.37 -19.73 12.47
CA ARG A 162 5.99 -20.25 11.15
C ARG A 162 4.63 -20.97 11.14
N THR A 163 3.74 -20.55 12.05
CA THR A 163 2.42 -21.17 12.19
C THR A 163 1.45 -20.57 11.19
N MET A 164 0.75 -21.43 10.45
CA MET A 164 -0.24 -21.01 9.47
C MET A 164 -1.35 -20.18 10.16
N PRO A 165 -1.54 -18.91 9.77
CA PRO A 165 -2.57 -18.05 10.32
C PRO A 165 -3.97 -18.50 9.88
N LYS A 166 -4.97 -18.30 10.74
CA LYS A 166 -6.39 -18.50 10.43
C LYS A 166 -7.08 -17.16 10.23
N ALA A 167 -7.98 -17.08 9.26
CA ALA A 167 -8.81 -15.91 9.04
C ALA A 167 -9.66 -15.62 10.29
N LYS A 168 -9.65 -14.37 10.76
CA LYS A 168 -10.38 -13.95 11.97
C LYS A 168 -11.89 -14.08 11.83
N ILE A 169 -12.39 -13.93 10.61
CA ILE A 169 -13.78 -14.13 10.18
C ILE A 169 -13.74 -14.72 8.77
N LYS A 170 -14.89 -15.18 8.29
CA LYS A 170 -15.02 -15.71 6.93
C LYS A 170 -14.84 -14.58 5.91
N GLY A 171 -13.73 -14.61 5.18
CA GLY A 171 -13.42 -13.68 4.08
C GLY A 171 -13.45 -14.37 2.72
N ARG A 172 -13.43 -13.57 1.64
CA ARG A 172 -13.45 -14.08 0.25
C ARG A 172 -12.19 -13.68 -0.52
N VAL A 173 -11.58 -14.67 -1.17
CA VAL A 173 -10.40 -14.51 -2.02
C VAL A 173 -10.72 -14.91 -3.46
N VAL A 174 -10.43 -14.02 -4.40
CA VAL A 174 -10.54 -14.31 -5.83
C VAL A 174 -9.16 -14.63 -6.38
N LEU A 175 -9.01 -15.80 -6.98
CA LEU A 175 -7.79 -16.26 -7.65
C LEU A 175 -7.99 -16.12 -9.16
N MET A 176 -7.23 -15.25 -9.81
CA MET A 176 -7.41 -14.90 -11.20
C MET A 176 -6.28 -15.46 -12.06
N ASP A 177 -6.62 -16.37 -12.97
CA ASP A 177 -5.72 -16.83 -14.03
C ASP A 177 -5.77 -15.86 -15.20
N THR A 178 -4.63 -15.21 -15.48
CA THR A 178 -4.52 -14.19 -16.52
C THR A 178 -3.82 -14.68 -17.78
N CYS A 179 -3.49 -15.98 -17.87
CA CYS A 179 -2.75 -16.53 -19.00
C CYS A 179 -3.65 -16.75 -20.22
N GLU A 180 -3.13 -16.46 -21.42
CA GLU A 180 -3.83 -16.66 -22.70
C GLU A 180 -4.07 -18.14 -23.01
N LYS A 181 -3.19 -19.00 -22.51
CA LYS A 181 -3.26 -20.46 -22.64
C LYS A 181 -3.13 -21.09 -21.27
N GLU A 182 -3.58 -22.32 -21.15
CA GLU A 182 -3.36 -23.09 -19.93
C GLU A 182 -1.86 -23.38 -19.74
N ILE A 183 -1.33 -22.98 -18.59
CA ILE A 183 0.05 -23.27 -18.17
C ILE A 183 0.00 -24.13 -16.92
N THR A 184 0.62 -25.31 -16.95
CA THR A 184 0.55 -26.30 -15.86
C THR A 184 1.11 -25.75 -14.54
N LYS A 185 2.20 -24.98 -14.58
CA LYS A 185 2.79 -24.33 -13.39
C LYS A 185 1.81 -23.34 -12.74
N ILE A 186 1.17 -22.48 -13.55
CA ILE A 186 0.15 -21.51 -13.11
C ILE A 186 -1.05 -22.25 -12.50
N THR A 187 -1.57 -23.26 -13.19
CA THR A 187 -2.71 -24.07 -12.72
C THR A 187 -2.40 -24.75 -11.39
N SER A 188 -1.18 -25.26 -11.23
CA SER A 188 -0.70 -25.87 -9.98
C SER A 188 -0.58 -24.84 -8.86
N ALA A 189 -0.06 -23.65 -9.15
CA ALA A 189 0.05 -22.55 -8.20
C ALA A 189 -1.33 -22.07 -7.71
N ILE A 190 -2.31 -21.94 -8.61
CA ILE A 190 -3.70 -21.59 -8.27
C ILE A 190 -4.30 -22.66 -7.35
N LYS A 191 -4.10 -23.95 -7.66
CA LYS A 191 -4.59 -25.05 -6.83
C LYS A 191 -3.96 -25.03 -5.43
N ALA A 192 -2.66 -24.77 -5.33
CA ALA A 192 -1.96 -24.66 -4.05
C ALA A 192 -2.45 -23.45 -3.23
N ALA A 193 -2.60 -22.29 -3.87
CA ALA A 193 -3.16 -21.09 -3.24
C ALA A 193 -4.58 -21.34 -2.71
N LYS A 194 -5.44 -21.94 -3.54
CA LYS A 194 -6.81 -22.31 -3.17
C LYS A 194 -6.83 -23.17 -1.91
N GLN A 195 -6.05 -24.25 -1.90
CA GLN A 195 -5.95 -25.15 -0.75
C GLN A 195 -5.45 -24.42 0.51
N ARG A 196 -4.44 -23.54 0.37
CA ARG A 196 -3.91 -22.76 1.49
C ARG A 196 -4.95 -21.80 2.08
N PHE A 197 -5.64 -21.03 1.24
CA PHE A 197 -6.65 -20.09 1.69
C PHE A 197 -7.87 -20.79 2.32
N GLU A 198 -8.34 -21.89 1.74
CA GLU A 198 -9.43 -22.67 2.33
C GLU A 198 -9.03 -23.29 3.66
N ALA A 199 -7.80 -23.80 3.77
CA ALA A 199 -7.26 -24.28 5.04
C ALA A 199 -7.16 -23.15 6.07
N SER A 200 -6.92 -21.91 5.65
CA SER A 200 -6.92 -20.72 6.51
C SER A 200 -8.32 -20.18 6.83
N GLY A 201 -9.39 -20.72 6.22
CA GLY A 201 -10.79 -20.35 6.53
C GLY A 201 -11.43 -19.34 5.58
N PHE A 202 -10.84 -19.11 4.41
CA PHE A 202 -11.42 -18.26 3.36
C PHE A 202 -12.33 -19.04 2.41
N GLU A 203 -13.33 -18.35 1.86
CA GLU A 203 -13.96 -18.77 0.61
C GLU A 203 -13.07 -18.40 -0.57
N THR A 204 -12.97 -19.30 -1.55
CA THR A 204 -12.15 -19.09 -2.74
C THR A 204 -12.99 -19.21 -4.01
N GLU A 205 -12.77 -18.31 -4.96
CA GLU A 205 -13.30 -18.41 -6.32
C GLU A 205 -12.16 -18.29 -7.32
N VAL A 206 -12.15 -19.16 -8.32
CA VAL A 206 -11.19 -19.09 -9.43
C VAL A 206 -11.88 -18.43 -10.62
N ILE A 207 -11.26 -17.39 -11.18
CA ILE A 207 -11.69 -16.73 -12.41
C ILE A 207 -10.60 -16.90 -13.46
N THR A 208 -10.95 -17.50 -14.59
CA THR A 208 -10.03 -17.71 -15.70
C THR A 208 -10.37 -16.74 -16.83
N LEU A 209 -9.48 -15.79 -17.13
CA LEU A 209 -9.76 -14.71 -18.09
C LEU A 209 -9.87 -15.20 -19.54
N ARG A 210 -9.09 -16.21 -19.94
CA ARG A 210 -9.18 -16.80 -21.29
C ARG A 210 -10.52 -17.48 -21.59
N GLU A 211 -11.34 -17.75 -20.58
CA GLU A 211 -12.69 -18.32 -20.71
C GLU A 211 -13.79 -17.25 -20.81
N LYS A 212 -13.42 -15.96 -20.79
CA LYS A 212 -14.36 -14.84 -20.89
C LYS A 212 -14.31 -14.23 -22.28
N ASP A 213 -15.47 -13.94 -22.85
CA ASP A 213 -15.53 -13.09 -24.05
C ASP A 213 -15.38 -11.64 -23.60
N ILE A 214 -14.17 -11.10 -23.68
CA ILE A 214 -13.86 -9.70 -23.36
C ILE A 214 -13.16 -9.08 -24.55
N ARG A 215 -13.78 -8.05 -25.12
CA ARG A 215 -13.24 -7.37 -26.30
C ARG A 215 -12.24 -6.29 -25.90
N HIS A 216 -11.22 -6.14 -26.74
CA HIS A 216 -10.25 -5.04 -26.64
C HIS A 216 -10.94 -3.68 -26.57
N CYS A 217 -10.38 -2.79 -25.75
CA CYS A 217 -10.87 -1.42 -25.71
C CYS A 217 -10.59 -0.73 -27.06
N THR A 218 -11.60 -0.11 -27.65
CA THR A 218 -11.47 0.63 -28.92
C THR A 218 -11.14 2.11 -28.74
N GLY A 219 -11.01 2.57 -27.49
CA GLY A 219 -10.78 3.98 -27.19
C GLY A 219 -11.93 4.90 -27.62
N CYS A 220 -13.16 4.37 -27.77
CA CYS A 220 -14.33 5.13 -28.23
C CYS A 220 -14.78 6.26 -27.28
N GLN A 221 -14.30 6.24 -26.03
CA GLN A 221 -14.59 7.25 -24.99
C GLN A 221 -16.08 7.41 -24.60
N CYS A 222 -16.99 6.57 -25.09
CA CYS A 222 -18.41 6.60 -24.68
C CYS A 222 -18.59 6.47 -23.17
N CYS A 223 -17.69 5.73 -22.50
CA CYS A 223 -17.71 5.57 -21.06
C CYS A 223 -17.37 6.84 -20.28
N PHE A 224 -16.69 7.84 -20.88
CA PHE A 224 -16.40 9.11 -20.19
C PHE A 224 -17.66 9.94 -19.95
N SER A 225 -18.64 9.81 -20.83
CA SER A 225 -19.94 10.45 -20.69
C SER A 225 -20.93 9.56 -19.94
N ASN A 226 -20.98 8.26 -20.28
CA ASN A 226 -22.05 7.36 -19.82
C ASN A 226 -21.69 6.54 -18.57
N ARG A 227 -20.41 6.54 -18.15
CA ARG A 227 -19.87 5.72 -17.04
C ARG A 227 -20.11 4.22 -17.19
N THR A 228 -20.35 3.76 -18.41
CA THR A 228 -20.51 2.35 -18.78
C THR A 228 -19.79 2.09 -20.08
N CYS A 229 -19.30 0.86 -20.27
CA CYS A 229 -18.79 0.46 -21.57
C CYS A 229 -19.95 0.25 -22.57
N VAL A 230 -19.68 0.40 -23.87
CA VAL A 230 -20.63 0.11 -24.96
C VAL A 230 -20.68 -1.37 -25.33
N PHE A 231 -19.64 -2.12 -24.98
CA PHE A 231 -19.61 -3.55 -25.22
C PHE A 231 -20.48 -4.27 -24.17
N ASN A 232 -21.35 -5.14 -24.65
CA ASN A 232 -22.12 -6.07 -23.84
C ASN A 232 -21.44 -7.44 -23.89
N ASP A 233 -20.36 -7.56 -23.12
CA ASP A 233 -19.47 -8.72 -23.05
C ASP A 233 -19.24 -9.11 -21.58
N ASP A 234 -18.40 -10.11 -21.30
CA ASP A 234 -18.25 -10.67 -19.95
C ASP A 234 -17.50 -9.75 -18.98
N TRP A 235 -17.02 -8.58 -19.43
CA TRP A 235 -16.22 -7.67 -18.62
C TRP A 235 -16.95 -7.19 -17.37
N GLU A 236 -18.18 -6.68 -17.52
CA GLU A 236 -18.92 -6.05 -16.41
C GLU A 236 -19.20 -7.06 -15.30
N LYS A 237 -19.70 -8.26 -15.67
CA LYS A 237 -19.96 -9.35 -14.71
C LYS A 237 -18.69 -9.84 -14.04
N THR A 238 -17.59 -9.93 -14.79
CA THR A 238 -16.29 -10.35 -14.24
C THR A 238 -15.77 -9.31 -13.24
N PHE A 239 -15.90 -8.02 -13.58
CA PHE A 239 -15.53 -6.91 -12.70
C PHE A 239 -16.39 -6.89 -11.43
N GLU A 240 -17.72 -6.96 -11.54
CA GLU A 240 -18.61 -6.97 -10.37
C GLU A 240 -18.27 -8.12 -9.41
N LYS A 241 -18.05 -9.33 -9.94
CA LYS A 241 -17.61 -10.48 -9.14
C LYS A 241 -16.27 -10.25 -8.44
N LEU A 242 -15.35 -9.54 -9.11
CA LEU A 242 -14.03 -9.27 -8.60
C LEU A 242 -14.07 -8.28 -7.43
N TYR A 243 -14.96 -7.30 -7.46
CA TYR A 243 -14.98 -6.19 -6.50
C TYR A 243 -16.08 -6.27 -5.42
N LEU A 244 -17.23 -6.86 -5.73
CA LEU A 244 -18.31 -7.02 -4.75
C LEU A 244 -17.96 -8.12 -3.75
N ASN A 245 -17.92 -7.76 -2.47
CA ASN A 245 -17.69 -8.70 -1.37
C ASN A 245 -16.35 -9.49 -1.47
N THR A 246 -15.35 -8.97 -2.18
CA THR A 246 -13.99 -9.54 -2.18
C THR A 246 -13.13 -8.85 -1.14
N ASP A 247 -12.30 -9.63 -0.44
CA ASP A 247 -11.32 -9.10 0.51
C ASP A 247 -9.91 -9.06 -0.07
N MET A 248 -9.58 -10.05 -0.93
CA MET A 248 -8.26 -10.16 -1.58
C MET A 248 -8.40 -10.69 -3.01
N ILE A 249 -7.60 -10.14 -3.90
CA ILE A 249 -7.45 -10.62 -5.28
C ILE A 249 -6.02 -11.14 -5.44
N VAL A 250 -5.88 -12.29 -6.10
CA VAL A 250 -4.59 -12.90 -6.39
C VAL A 250 -4.50 -13.14 -7.88
N PHE A 251 -3.65 -12.40 -8.56
CA PHE A 251 -3.37 -12.59 -9.99
C PHE A 251 -2.28 -13.62 -10.17
N PHE A 252 -2.51 -14.58 -11.07
CA PHE A 252 -1.52 -15.54 -11.53
C PHE A 252 -1.32 -15.32 -13.01
N GLY A 253 -0.08 -15.01 -13.41
CA GLY A 253 0.21 -14.68 -14.79
C GLY A 253 1.66 -14.95 -15.17
N GLU A 254 1.89 -15.04 -16.47
CA GLU A 254 3.23 -15.08 -17.06
C GLU A 254 3.74 -13.64 -17.26
N LEU A 255 5.04 -13.44 -17.07
CA LEU A 255 5.70 -12.15 -17.26
C LEU A 255 5.96 -11.88 -18.75
N HIS A 256 5.43 -10.75 -19.21
CA HIS A 256 5.59 -10.25 -20.57
C HIS A 256 6.00 -8.77 -20.52
N TYR A 257 7.27 -8.46 -20.73
CA TYR A 257 7.77 -7.08 -20.85
C TYR A 257 7.43 -6.20 -19.62
N ALA A 258 7.75 -6.69 -18.44
CA ALA A 258 7.45 -6.08 -17.15
C ALA A 258 5.94 -5.80 -16.92
N THR A 259 5.07 -6.60 -17.54
CA THR A 259 3.61 -6.69 -17.30
C THR A 259 3.11 -8.14 -17.46
N LEU A 260 1.80 -8.36 -17.48
CA LEU A 260 1.17 -9.67 -17.75
C LEU A 260 0.65 -9.75 -19.19
N GLY A 261 0.33 -10.97 -19.65
CA GLY A 261 -0.17 -11.25 -21.02
C GLY A 261 -1.48 -10.55 -21.41
N ASN A 262 -1.91 -10.70 -22.68
CA ASN A 262 -2.97 -9.85 -23.25
C ASN A 262 -4.34 -10.04 -22.60
N CYS A 263 -4.66 -11.20 -22.03
CA CYS A 263 -5.91 -11.38 -21.29
C CYS A 263 -6.00 -10.41 -20.10
N TYR A 264 -4.91 -10.26 -19.32
CA TYR A 264 -4.82 -9.27 -18.26
C TYR A 264 -4.99 -7.85 -18.82
N LYS A 265 -4.21 -7.52 -19.86
CA LYS A 265 -4.21 -6.17 -20.43
C LYS A 265 -5.57 -5.77 -21.00
N THR A 266 -6.24 -6.68 -21.69
CA THR A 266 -7.59 -6.50 -22.23
C THR A 266 -8.61 -6.25 -21.12
N PHE A 267 -8.55 -7.03 -20.05
CA PHE A 267 -9.41 -6.84 -18.88
C PHE A 267 -9.15 -5.48 -18.20
N LEU A 268 -7.88 -5.12 -18.01
CA LEU A 268 -7.46 -3.86 -17.39
C LEU A 268 -7.87 -2.62 -18.20
N GLU A 269 -7.65 -2.59 -19.51
CA GLU A 269 -7.98 -1.43 -20.36
C GLU A 269 -9.44 -1.00 -20.25
N ARG A 270 -10.32 -1.97 -19.97
CA ARG A 270 -11.74 -1.77 -19.82
C ARG A 270 -12.12 -1.15 -18.46
N HIS A 271 -11.22 -1.14 -17.48
CA HIS A 271 -11.41 -0.43 -16.20
C HIS A 271 -11.56 1.08 -16.39
N ALA A 272 -11.08 1.65 -17.51
CA ALA A 272 -11.29 3.05 -17.85
C ALA A 272 -12.78 3.47 -17.81
N CYS A 273 -13.73 2.54 -18.04
CA CYS A 273 -15.16 2.87 -18.01
C CYS A 273 -15.71 3.16 -16.61
N LEU A 274 -15.01 2.71 -15.57
CA LEU A 274 -15.32 3.02 -14.19
C LEU A 274 -14.96 4.46 -13.84
N GLY A 275 -14.30 5.17 -14.76
CA GLY A 275 -13.77 6.53 -14.60
C GLY A 275 -12.76 6.63 -13.46
N ARG A 276 -12.42 7.85 -13.09
CA ARG A 276 -11.38 8.13 -12.08
C ARG A 276 -11.95 8.28 -10.67
N SER A 277 -13.10 7.66 -10.39
CA SER A 277 -13.89 7.97 -9.20
C SER A 277 -14.37 6.74 -8.45
N GLY A 278 -14.38 6.81 -7.12
CA GLY A 278 -14.99 5.85 -6.19
C GLY A 278 -14.30 4.49 -6.05
N ILE A 279 -13.53 4.07 -7.06
CA ILE A 279 -12.70 2.88 -7.01
C ILE A 279 -11.64 2.96 -5.92
N GLU A 280 -11.00 4.13 -5.77
CA GLU A 280 -9.98 4.38 -4.74
C GLU A 280 -10.53 4.24 -3.31
N ASP A 281 -11.86 4.21 -3.18
CA ASP A 281 -12.56 3.99 -1.93
C ASP A 281 -12.96 2.51 -1.74
N GLU A 282 -12.97 1.70 -2.81
CA GLU A 282 -13.09 0.23 -2.77
C GLU A 282 -11.71 -0.41 -2.70
N VAL A 283 -11.20 -0.33 -1.49
CA VAL A 283 -9.85 -0.73 -1.14
C VAL A 283 -9.75 -2.27 -1.15
N ILE A 284 -9.31 -2.87 -2.26
CA ILE A 284 -9.05 -4.32 -2.37
C ILE A 284 -7.56 -4.59 -2.52
N LYS A 285 -7.05 -5.48 -1.66
CA LYS A 285 -5.66 -5.92 -1.68
C LYS A 285 -5.43 -6.84 -2.85
N SER A 286 -4.43 -6.53 -3.66
CA SER A 286 -4.04 -7.34 -4.81
C SER A 286 -2.62 -7.86 -4.68
N TYR A 287 -2.45 -9.13 -4.99
CA TYR A 287 -1.18 -9.85 -4.91
C TYR A 287 -0.93 -10.53 -6.24
N PHE A 288 0.33 -10.61 -6.65
CA PHE A 288 0.70 -11.16 -7.95
C PHE A 288 1.66 -12.32 -7.78
N PHE A 289 1.33 -13.43 -8.43
CA PHE A 289 2.18 -14.59 -8.59
C PHE A 289 2.57 -14.67 -10.05
N ILE A 290 3.86 -14.45 -10.31
CA ILE A 290 4.42 -14.23 -11.63
C ILE A 290 5.27 -15.43 -12.03
N LEU A 291 5.01 -15.99 -13.20
CA LEU A 291 5.88 -16.98 -13.82
C LEU A 291 6.75 -16.28 -14.87
N ASP A 292 8.06 -16.46 -14.78
CA ASP A 292 8.99 -16.16 -15.86
C ASP A 292 9.83 -17.42 -16.17
N ASP A 293 9.43 -18.16 -17.19
CA ASP A 293 10.10 -19.40 -17.61
C ASP A 293 11.04 -19.22 -18.81
N LYS A 294 11.29 -17.97 -19.20
CA LYS A 294 12.21 -17.64 -20.30
C LYS A 294 13.66 -17.89 -19.89
N TYR A 295 14.51 -18.20 -20.88
CA TYR A 295 15.95 -18.36 -20.66
C TYR A 295 16.61 -17.03 -20.27
N ASP A 296 16.23 -15.94 -20.93
CA ASP A 296 16.64 -14.58 -20.56
C ASP A 296 15.53 -13.98 -19.68
N ARG A 297 15.73 -14.08 -18.38
CA ARG A 297 14.73 -13.74 -17.37
C ARG A 297 14.61 -12.23 -17.19
N GLU A 298 13.38 -11.76 -17.02
CA GLU A 298 13.06 -10.38 -16.69
C GLU A 298 13.19 -10.14 -15.17
N ASP A 299 13.51 -8.89 -14.78
CA ASP A 299 13.52 -8.50 -13.38
C ASP A 299 12.09 -8.26 -12.88
N ILE A 300 11.59 -9.15 -12.03
CA ILE A 300 10.25 -9.04 -11.40
C ILE A 300 10.13 -7.73 -10.59
N SER A 301 11.24 -7.14 -10.14
CA SER A 301 11.24 -5.82 -9.48
C SER A 301 10.78 -4.72 -10.44
N ALA A 302 11.08 -4.82 -11.74
CA ALA A 302 10.58 -3.89 -12.74
C ALA A 302 9.07 -4.01 -12.93
N PHE A 303 8.53 -5.24 -12.89
CA PHE A 303 7.09 -5.48 -12.86
C PHE A 303 6.44 -4.83 -11.64
N LYS A 304 7.01 -5.05 -10.44
CA LYS A 304 6.51 -4.43 -9.20
C LYS A 304 6.48 -2.90 -9.29
N ILE A 305 7.56 -2.28 -9.75
CA ILE A 305 7.66 -0.82 -9.93
C ILE A 305 6.61 -0.33 -10.94
N ASN A 306 6.41 -1.05 -12.04
CA ASN A 306 5.39 -0.72 -13.02
C ASN A 306 3.97 -0.79 -12.41
N CYS A 307 3.64 -1.84 -11.67
CA CYS A 307 2.35 -1.95 -11.00
C CYS A 307 2.16 -0.85 -9.93
N GLU A 308 3.19 -0.51 -9.15
CA GLU A 308 3.11 0.57 -8.17
C GLU A 308 2.93 1.95 -8.82
N THR A 309 3.55 2.17 -9.98
CA THR A 309 3.50 3.45 -10.69
C THR A 309 2.22 3.60 -11.52
N PHE A 310 1.75 2.52 -12.17
CA PHE A 310 0.67 2.56 -13.15
C PHE A 310 -0.63 1.87 -12.67
N ASP A 311 -0.57 0.78 -11.90
CA ASP A 311 -1.76 0.03 -11.47
C ASP A 311 -2.39 0.54 -10.17
N GLY A 312 -1.70 1.42 -9.44
CA GLY A 312 -2.33 2.29 -8.43
C GLY A 312 -3.47 3.15 -8.98
N LEU A 313 -3.61 3.23 -10.32
CA LEU A 313 -4.70 3.91 -11.04
C LEU A 313 -5.85 2.98 -11.45
N ASN A 314 -5.68 1.65 -11.37
CA ASN A 314 -6.51 0.66 -12.06
C ASN A 314 -7.29 -0.27 -11.11
N CYS A 315 -7.71 0.27 -9.97
CA CYS A 315 -8.67 -0.36 -9.05
C CYS A 315 -8.15 -1.41 -8.07
N SER A 316 -6.87 -1.71 -8.03
CA SER A 316 -6.39 -2.79 -7.18
C SER A 316 -4.97 -2.45 -6.69
N TYR A 317 -4.76 -2.36 -5.38
CA TYR A 317 -3.45 -1.94 -4.85
C TYR A 317 -2.49 -3.13 -4.80
N LEU A 318 -1.34 -2.99 -5.45
CA LEU A 318 -0.27 -3.97 -5.35
C LEU A 318 0.24 -4.04 -3.91
N SER A 319 0.00 -5.17 -3.26
CA SER A 319 0.43 -5.42 -1.90
C SER A 319 1.77 -6.18 -1.85
N ASP A 320 1.96 -7.15 -2.74
CA ASP A 320 3.23 -7.86 -2.94
C ASP A 320 3.26 -8.62 -4.26
N VAL A 321 4.47 -9.03 -4.67
CA VAL A 321 4.73 -9.89 -5.84
C VAL A 321 5.59 -11.08 -5.42
N CYS A 322 5.24 -12.28 -5.88
CA CYS A 322 6.03 -13.49 -5.71
C CYS A 322 6.25 -14.17 -7.06
N GLU A 323 7.42 -14.78 -7.23
CA GLU A 323 7.69 -15.64 -8.37
C GLU A 323 7.08 -17.05 -8.17
N ILE A 324 6.65 -17.69 -9.25
CA ILE A 324 6.15 -19.07 -9.27
C ILE A 324 7.30 -20.03 -9.59
N ASP A 325 8.10 -20.32 -8.58
CA ASP A 325 9.20 -21.29 -8.63
C ASP A 325 9.56 -21.83 -7.23
N ASP A 326 9.34 -21.02 -6.19
CA ASP A 326 9.71 -21.28 -4.80
C ASP A 326 8.48 -21.53 -3.91
N ASN A 327 8.28 -22.78 -3.52
CA ASN A 327 7.16 -23.16 -2.65
C ASN A 327 7.21 -22.46 -1.28
N GLU A 328 8.38 -22.18 -0.68
CA GLU A 328 8.45 -21.61 0.67
C GLU A 328 8.02 -20.13 0.67
N LYS A 329 8.53 -19.35 -0.28
CA LYS A 329 8.13 -17.93 -0.44
C LYS A 329 6.66 -17.79 -0.80
N MET A 330 6.12 -18.69 -1.63
CA MET A 330 4.71 -18.70 -1.96
C MET A 330 3.85 -18.97 -0.70
N GLN A 331 4.21 -19.96 0.12
CA GLN A 331 3.52 -20.22 1.40
C GLN A 331 3.61 -19.03 2.35
N GLU A 332 4.78 -18.41 2.46
CA GLU A 332 4.96 -17.19 3.25
C GLU A 332 4.05 -16.06 2.77
N LEU A 333 3.93 -15.85 1.45
CA LEU A 333 3.06 -14.81 0.94
C LEU A 333 1.57 -15.11 1.22
N TYR A 334 1.11 -16.35 1.09
CA TYR A 334 -0.26 -16.73 1.45
C TYR A 334 -0.58 -16.45 2.93
N ASP A 335 0.37 -16.73 3.82
CA ASP A 335 0.24 -16.49 5.25
C ASP A 335 0.26 -14.99 5.56
N LYS A 336 1.19 -14.26 4.93
CA LYS A 336 1.31 -12.81 4.99
C LYS A 336 0.02 -12.11 4.56
N MET A 337 -0.64 -12.61 3.52
CA MET A 337 -1.96 -12.15 3.07
C MET A 337 -3.04 -12.33 4.15
N THR A 338 -3.09 -13.51 4.77
CA THR A 338 -4.03 -13.81 5.87
C THR A 338 -3.76 -12.90 7.08
N ILE A 339 -2.49 -12.67 7.42
CA ILE A 339 -2.08 -11.76 8.49
C ILE A 339 -2.49 -10.32 8.17
N ALA A 340 -2.31 -9.89 6.91
CA ALA A 340 -2.76 -8.58 6.44
C ALA A 340 -4.29 -8.43 6.52
N TYR A 341 -5.05 -9.47 6.18
CA TYR A 341 -6.50 -9.51 6.33
C TYR A 341 -6.92 -9.37 7.81
N ASN A 342 -6.30 -10.16 8.69
CA ASN A 342 -6.60 -10.13 10.12
C ASN A 342 -6.26 -8.79 10.76
N SER A 343 -5.15 -8.20 10.33
CA SER A 343 -4.63 -6.92 10.83
C SER A 343 -5.32 -5.71 10.23
N ASP A 344 -6.33 -5.94 9.36
CA ASP A 344 -7.15 -4.86 8.83
C ASP A 344 -6.36 -3.81 8.04
N ILE A 345 -5.20 -4.20 7.50
CA ILE A 345 -4.39 -3.29 6.70
C ILE A 345 -5.27 -2.66 5.63
N MET A 346 -5.24 -1.34 5.59
CA MET A 346 -5.68 -0.61 4.42
C MET A 346 -4.49 -0.55 3.45
N PRO A 347 -4.69 -0.84 2.16
CA PRO A 347 -3.87 -0.29 1.10
C PRO A 347 -3.48 1.15 1.41
N GLN A 348 -2.20 1.47 1.24
CA GLN A 348 -1.64 2.73 1.71
C GLN A 348 -2.37 3.89 1.05
N ASN A 349 -3.20 4.55 1.84
CA ASN A 349 -4.32 5.34 1.34
C ASN A 349 -4.03 6.84 1.37
N GLY A 350 -3.00 7.30 2.07
CA GLY A 350 -2.77 8.74 2.23
C GLY A 350 -2.29 9.43 0.95
N PHE A 351 -1.43 8.76 0.19
CA PHE A 351 -0.52 9.47 -0.71
C PHE A 351 -0.82 9.29 -2.20
N LEU A 352 -1.01 8.04 -2.65
CA LEU A 352 -1.53 7.77 -3.99
C LEU A 352 -2.87 8.48 -4.12
N LYS A 353 -3.76 8.34 -3.14
CA LYS A 353 -5.09 8.97 -3.13
C LYS A 353 -5.07 10.50 -3.26
N ASN A 354 -4.35 11.24 -2.41
CA ASN A 354 -4.40 12.71 -2.46
C ASN A 354 -3.60 13.29 -3.66
N GLY A 355 -2.47 12.67 -4.03
CA GLY A 355 -1.68 13.05 -5.20
C GLY A 355 -2.42 12.77 -6.51
N ILE A 356 -2.98 11.56 -6.67
CA ILE A 356 -3.88 11.15 -7.76
C ILE A 356 -5.09 12.08 -7.76
N ARG A 357 -5.83 12.22 -6.66
CA ARG A 357 -7.02 13.09 -6.61
C ARG A 357 -6.71 14.52 -7.03
N THR A 358 -5.64 15.11 -6.53
CA THR A 358 -5.29 16.50 -6.89
C THR A 358 -4.84 16.61 -8.35
N GLY A 359 -4.03 15.67 -8.83
CA GLY A 359 -3.58 15.62 -10.23
C GLY A 359 -4.72 15.36 -11.20
N PHE A 360 -5.53 14.33 -10.94
CA PHE A 360 -6.68 13.96 -11.76
C PHE A 360 -7.83 14.94 -11.64
N ALA A 361 -8.06 15.58 -10.49
CA ALA A 361 -9.02 16.66 -10.39
C ALA A 361 -8.64 17.78 -11.36
N LYS A 362 -7.36 18.19 -11.39
CA LYS A 362 -6.86 19.20 -12.36
C LYS A 362 -7.08 18.77 -13.80
N VAL A 363 -6.78 17.51 -14.15
CA VAL A 363 -7.05 16.97 -15.49
C VAL A 363 -8.56 16.96 -15.78
N ALA A 364 -9.38 16.45 -14.86
CA ALA A 364 -10.84 16.39 -15.00
C ALA A 364 -11.45 17.79 -15.16
N ALA A 365 -10.90 18.81 -14.51
CA ALA A 365 -11.31 20.20 -14.71
C ALA A 365 -11.01 20.70 -16.12
N SER A 366 -9.85 20.38 -16.69
CA SER A 366 -9.49 20.78 -18.06
C SER A 366 -10.29 20.05 -19.14
N VAL A 367 -10.81 18.85 -18.83
CA VAL A 367 -11.65 18.04 -19.74
C VAL A 367 -13.10 17.92 -19.28
N LYS A 368 -13.61 18.82 -18.43
CA LYS A 368 -14.94 18.69 -17.78
C LYS A 368 -16.10 18.46 -18.76
N ASN A 369 -16.03 19.01 -19.97
CA ASN A 369 -17.06 18.83 -21.00
C ASN A 369 -17.00 17.43 -21.65
N ARG A 370 -15.84 16.76 -21.60
CA ARG A 370 -15.63 15.39 -22.08
C ARG A 370 -15.86 14.34 -20.99
N CYS A 371 -15.53 14.66 -19.73
CA CYS A 371 -15.63 13.77 -18.58
C CYS A 371 -16.45 14.40 -17.43
N PRO A 372 -17.74 14.74 -17.65
CA PRO A 372 -18.54 15.45 -16.64
C PRO A 372 -18.72 14.66 -15.34
N GLY A 373 -18.75 13.32 -15.40
CA GLY A 373 -18.85 12.47 -14.22
C GLY A 373 -17.64 12.56 -13.29
N ASP A 374 -16.42 12.60 -13.85
CA ASP A 374 -15.20 12.74 -13.06
C ASP A 374 -15.13 14.14 -12.42
N TYR A 375 -15.50 15.18 -13.16
CA TYR A 375 -15.59 16.54 -12.62
C TYR A 375 -16.60 16.62 -11.46
N SER A 376 -17.83 16.13 -11.64
CA SER A 376 -18.84 16.14 -10.58
C SER A 376 -18.39 15.38 -9.33
N TYR A 377 -17.75 14.23 -9.50
CA TYR A 377 -17.19 13.47 -8.37
C TYR A 377 -16.14 14.27 -7.58
N PHE A 378 -15.12 14.81 -8.25
CA PHE A 378 -14.07 15.58 -7.56
C PHE A 378 -14.61 16.87 -6.94
N LYS A 379 -15.63 17.48 -7.56
CA LYS A 379 -16.34 18.63 -7.00
C LYS A 379 -17.04 18.28 -5.69
N ASN A 380 -17.75 17.15 -5.64
CA ASN A 380 -18.45 16.71 -4.43
C ASN A 380 -17.48 16.35 -3.29
N LEU A 381 -16.24 15.95 -3.61
CA LEU A 381 -15.17 15.74 -2.64
C LEU A 381 -14.46 17.04 -2.20
N GLY A 382 -14.85 18.21 -2.72
CA GLY A 382 -14.20 19.49 -2.41
C GLY A 382 -12.83 19.67 -3.08
N CYS A 383 -12.42 18.81 -4.03
CA CYS A 383 -11.08 18.88 -4.65
C CYS A 383 -10.86 20.14 -5.51
N TYR A 384 -11.90 20.91 -5.79
CA TYR A 384 -11.83 22.18 -6.54
C TYR A 384 -11.93 23.42 -5.66
N ASP A 385 -12.15 23.25 -4.35
CA ASP A 385 -12.12 24.36 -3.43
C ASP A 385 -10.68 24.85 -3.35
N THR A 386 -10.44 26.06 -3.85
CA THR A 386 -9.11 26.63 -3.93
C THR A 386 -8.53 26.77 -2.52
N ILE A 387 -7.48 26.02 -2.21
CA ILE A 387 -6.59 26.37 -1.10
C ILE A 387 -5.96 27.71 -1.50
N GLN A 388 -6.40 28.81 -0.87
CA GLN A 388 -5.70 30.07 -1.01
C GLN A 388 -4.26 29.86 -0.54
N ALA A 389 -3.30 30.30 -1.35
CA ALA A 389 -1.92 30.35 -0.90
C ALA A 389 -1.89 31.11 0.44
N SER A 390 -1.33 30.48 1.47
CA SER A 390 -1.27 31.11 2.78
C SER A 390 -0.54 32.45 2.62
N PRO A 391 -1.16 33.59 2.96
CA PRO A 391 -0.52 34.91 2.84
C PRO A 391 0.68 35.06 3.78
N HIS A 392 0.94 34.04 4.62
CA HIS A 392 2.04 33.96 5.57
C HIS A 392 3.22 33.12 5.08
N ILE A 393 3.20 32.56 3.86
CA ILE A 393 4.37 31.87 3.30
C ILE A 393 5.39 32.92 2.86
N GLN A 394 6.36 33.20 3.73
CA GLN A 394 7.54 33.98 3.40
C GLN A 394 8.67 33.03 2.99
N TRP A 395 9.43 33.42 1.96
CA TRP A 395 10.71 32.78 1.68
C TRP A 395 11.66 33.11 2.84
N LEU A 396 12.20 32.08 3.47
CA LEU A 396 13.10 32.21 4.60
C LEU A 396 14.53 32.11 4.09
N ASP A 397 15.25 33.23 4.08
CA ASP A 397 16.58 33.33 3.48
C ASP A 397 17.71 32.89 4.43
N ASN A 398 17.39 32.41 5.64
CA ASN A 398 18.38 31.93 6.58
C ASN A 398 17.95 30.66 7.33
N ALA A 399 18.95 29.88 7.74
CA ALA A 399 18.76 28.56 8.35
C ALA A 399 18.06 28.62 9.71
N GLU A 400 18.25 29.70 10.47
CA GLU A 400 17.69 29.86 11.82
C GLU A 400 16.19 30.12 11.75
N ASP A 401 15.74 31.03 10.89
CA ASP A 401 14.31 31.29 10.71
C ASP A 401 13.62 30.11 10.02
N ALA A 402 14.28 29.42 9.08
CA ALA A 402 13.79 28.15 8.54
C ALA A 402 13.65 27.07 9.62
N LYS A 403 14.49 27.08 10.65
CA LYS A 403 14.38 26.17 11.81
C LYS A 403 13.19 26.56 12.69
N LYS A 404 13.02 27.84 13.04
CA LYS A 404 11.86 28.33 13.81
C LYS A 404 10.54 28.05 13.12
N ASP A 405 10.47 28.25 11.80
CA ASP A 405 9.27 27.93 11.01
C ASP A 405 8.97 26.41 11.04
N ARG A 406 9.98 25.55 10.93
CA ARG A 406 9.80 24.10 11.08
C ARG A 406 9.31 23.72 12.47
N GLU A 407 9.86 24.35 13.52
CA GLU A 407 9.40 24.17 14.89
C GLU A 407 7.93 24.57 15.04
N ALA A 408 7.55 25.73 14.52
CA ALA A 408 6.17 26.22 14.53
C ALA A 408 5.21 25.26 13.82
N ARG A 409 5.58 24.74 12.63
CA ARG A 409 4.78 23.77 11.87
C ARG A 409 4.60 22.44 12.57
N LEU A 410 5.50 22.08 13.49
CA LEU A 410 5.42 20.84 14.24
C LEU A 410 4.52 20.94 15.49
N ILE A 411 4.29 22.14 16.01
CA ILE A 411 3.45 22.37 17.20
C ILE A 411 2.08 21.68 17.08
N PRO A 412 1.33 21.82 15.96
CA PRO A 412 0.05 21.14 15.79
C PRO A 412 0.14 19.61 15.95
N PHE A 413 1.23 18.99 15.47
CA PHE A 413 1.45 17.55 15.59
C PHE A 413 1.67 17.13 17.03
N LYS A 414 2.61 17.79 17.71
CA LYS A 414 2.91 17.49 19.12
C LYS A 414 1.68 17.69 20.00
N MET A 415 0.99 18.81 19.84
CA MET A 415 -0.23 19.09 20.60
C MET A 415 -1.31 18.05 20.31
N THR A 416 -1.68 17.85 19.05
CA THR A 416 -2.77 16.92 18.70
C THR A 416 -2.48 15.51 19.18
N LEU A 417 -1.31 14.94 18.87
CA LEU A 417 -0.99 13.54 19.20
C LEU A 417 -0.83 13.32 20.72
N SER A 418 -0.36 14.33 21.46
CA SER A 418 -0.26 14.25 22.93
C SER A 418 -1.62 14.33 23.62
N HIS A 419 -2.57 15.09 23.08
CA HIS A 419 -3.92 15.27 23.65
C HIS A 419 -4.95 14.21 23.23
N LEU A 420 -4.64 13.29 22.31
CA LEU A 420 -5.54 12.17 22.00
C LEU A 420 -5.63 11.21 23.20
N GLU A 421 -6.85 11.04 23.72
CA GLU A 421 -7.18 10.21 24.89
C GLU A 421 -7.71 8.82 24.52
N ASP A 422 -8.27 8.66 23.31
CA ASP A 422 -8.89 7.43 22.83
C ASP A 422 -8.09 6.76 21.71
N LEU A 423 -8.23 5.43 21.61
CA LEU A 423 -7.71 4.66 20.48
C LEU A 423 -8.32 5.14 19.16
N PRO A 424 -7.59 5.07 18.04
CA PRO A 424 -8.17 5.40 16.74
C PRO A 424 -9.43 4.59 16.48
N ALA A 425 -10.56 5.28 16.25
CA ALA A 425 -11.79 4.63 15.82
C ALA A 425 -11.58 4.05 14.41
N ILE A 426 -12.04 2.80 14.19
CA ILE A 426 -12.11 2.22 12.85
C ILE A 426 -13.09 3.08 12.04
N THR A 427 -12.59 3.74 11.00
CA THR A 427 -13.38 4.66 10.19
C THR A 427 -14.47 3.91 9.41
N GLU A 428 -15.57 4.60 9.10
CA GLU A 428 -16.72 4.04 8.38
C GLU A 428 -16.39 3.55 6.96
N ARG A 429 -15.16 3.76 6.49
CA ARG A 429 -14.66 3.39 5.17
C ARG A 429 -14.81 1.91 4.81
N ARG A 430 -15.08 1.05 5.81
CA ARG A 430 -15.35 -0.38 5.63
C ARG A 430 -16.84 -0.76 5.46
N LYS A 431 -17.77 0.18 5.68
CA LYS A 431 -19.21 -0.13 5.80
C LYS A 431 -19.95 -0.30 4.47
N PHE A 432 -19.38 0.07 3.32
CA PHE A 432 -20.12 0.20 2.05
C PHE A 432 -19.80 -0.84 0.96
N LYS A 433 -19.18 -1.98 1.31
CA LYS A 433 -18.85 -3.07 0.36
C LYS A 433 -20.06 -3.70 -0.36
N SER A 434 -21.29 -3.40 0.08
CA SER A 434 -22.53 -4.02 -0.42
C SER A 434 -23.09 -3.42 -1.71
N LEU A 435 -22.60 -2.26 -2.16
CA LEU A 435 -23.04 -1.58 -3.39
C LEU A 435 -21.95 -1.62 -4.45
N SER A 436 -22.28 -1.99 -5.69
CA SER A 436 -21.26 -2.10 -6.72
C SER A 436 -20.70 -0.74 -7.13
N VAL A 437 -19.40 -0.69 -7.45
CA VAL A 437 -18.76 0.50 -8.02
C VAL A 437 -19.53 0.98 -9.25
N ILE A 438 -19.96 0.06 -10.11
CA ILE A 438 -20.67 0.34 -11.35
C ILE A 438 -22.04 0.99 -11.08
N GLU A 439 -22.83 0.47 -10.14
CA GLU A 439 -24.11 1.08 -9.75
C GLU A 439 -23.91 2.49 -9.21
N ARG A 440 -22.87 2.70 -8.40
CA ARG A 440 -22.55 4.03 -7.90
C ARG A 440 -22.20 5.01 -9.00
N GLN A 441 -21.45 4.54 -9.99
CA GLN A 441 -21.11 5.34 -11.15
C GLN A 441 -22.32 5.64 -12.04
N ARG A 442 -23.22 4.68 -12.22
CA ARG A 442 -24.48 4.87 -12.95
C ARG A 442 -25.36 5.94 -12.28
N ALA A 443 -25.44 5.96 -10.96
CA ALA A 443 -26.21 6.98 -10.26
C ALA A 443 -25.55 8.36 -10.30
N ALA A 444 -24.22 8.43 -10.16
CA ALA A 444 -23.48 9.69 -10.33
C ALA A 444 -23.71 10.27 -11.74
N ALA A 445 -23.70 9.44 -12.78
CA ALA A 445 -24.01 9.86 -14.15
C ALA A 445 -25.46 10.38 -14.31
N ARG A 446 -26.40 9.85 -13.53
CA ARG A 446 -27.80 10.27 -13.52
C ARG A 446 -28.08 11.49 -12.62
N GLY A 447 -27.07 11.97 -11.87
CA GLY A 447 -27.24 13.05 -10.90
C GLY A 447 -28.04 12.65 -9.65
N THR A 448 -28.13 11.35 -9.35
CA THR A 448 -28.85 10.83 -8.18
C THR A 448 -27.88 10.53 -7.03
N GLU A 449 -28.15 11.07 -5.84
CA GLU A 449 -27.41 10.73 -4.62
C GLU A 449 -27.81 9.33 -4.11
N ILE A 450 -26.84 8.43 -3.94
CA ILE A 450 -27.08 7.09 -3.36
C ILE A 450 -26.60 7.01 -1.90
N TYR A 451 -25.95 8.05 -1.39
CA TYR A 451 -25.36 8.03 -0.03
C TYR A 451 -26.34 8.53 1.06
N ASN A 452 -27.61 8.75 0.72
CA ASN A 452 -28.64 9.16 1.68
C ASN A 452 -29.39 7.95 2.24
N HIS A 453 -28.71 7.01 2.91
CA HIS A 453 -29.35 6.00 3.77
C HIS A 453 -28.42 5.49 4.86
#